data_AF-A0AAW3YZX6-F1
#
_entry.id   AF-A0AAW3YZX6-F1
#
_cell.length_a   1.000
_cell.length_b   1.000
_cell.length_c   1.000
_cell.angle_alpha   90.00
_cell.angle_beta   90.00
_cell.angle_gamma   90.00
#
_symmetry.space_group_name_H-M   'P 1'
#
loop_
_entity.id
_entity.type
_entity.pdbx_description
1 polymer ?
#
loop_
_entity_poly.entity_id
_entity_poly.type
_entity_poly.pdbx_seq_one_letter_code
_entity_poly.pdbx_strand_id
1 'polypeptide(L)' 'MGNAVKMGDIGTNHGNCPATPIISGATSAKADGAYFARTGDAVDCSGVVIGGGSVNIG' A
#
# COMPACT_ATOMS: atom_id res chain seq x y z
N MET A 1 -14.42 -1.56 10.21
CA MET A 1 -13.68 -2.24 9.11
C MET A 1 -12.90 -1.16 8.39
N GLY A 2 -11.60 -1.36 8.17
CA GLY A 2 -10.78 -0.41 7.41
C GLY A 2 -10.97 -0.60 5.90
N ASN A 3 -10.67 0.43 5.12
CA ASN A 3 -10.60 0.32 3.67
C ASN A 3 -9.33 -0.45 3.26
N ALA A 4 -9.39 -1.11 2.10
CA ALA A 4 -8.19 -1.67 1.52
C ALA A 4 -7.26 -0.56 1.03
N VAL A 5 -5.97 -0.79 1.18
CA VAL A 5 -4.93 0.13 0.72
C VAL A 5 -4.56 -0.21 -0.72
N LYS A 6 -4.37 0.81 -1.55
CA LYS A 6 -4.02 0.69 -2.98
C LYS A 6 -2.83 1.56 -3.34
N MET A 7 -2.19 1.24 -4.47
CA MET A 7 -1.11 2.04 -5.03
C MET A 7 -1.56 3.50 -5.21
N GLY A 8 -0.72 4.44 -4.78
CA GLY A 8 -1.03 5.86 -4.75
C GLY A 8 -1.63 6.38 -3.43
N ASP A 9 -2.10 5.51 -2.53
CA ASP A 9 -2.48 5.93 -1.18
C ASP A 9 -1.24 6.47 -0.45
N ILE A 10 -1.44 7.51 0.36
CA ILE A 10 -0.36 8.24 1.05
C ILE A 10 -0.19 7.71 2.48
N GLY A 11 1.00 7.20 2.79
CA GLY A 11 1.41 6.90 4.16
C GLY A 11 1.72 8.17 4.94
N THR A 12 1.58 8.13 6.27
CA THR A 12 1.94 9.26 7.13
C THR A 12 3.46 9.41 7.23
N ASN A 13 3.93 10.62 7.53
CA ASN A 13 5.34 10.87 7.79
C ASN A 13 5.82 10.12 9.05
N HIS A 14 7.08 9.70 9.05
CA HIS A 14 7.73 9.10 10.22
C HIS A 14 9.25 9.26 10.16
N GLY A 15 9.89 9.57 11.30
CA GLY A 15 11.33 9.86 11.33
C GLY A 15 11.70 10.99 10.37
N ASN A 16 12.60 10.70 9.43
CA ASN A 16 13.02 11.61 8.35
C ASN A 16 12.33 11.32 7.00
N CYS A 17 11.38 10.38 6.96
CA CYS A 17 10.57 10.11 5.77
C CYS A 17 9.31 11.00 5.77
N PRO A 18 9.10 11.82 4.73
CA PRO A 18 7.85 12.57 4.57
C PRO A 18 6.67 11.64 4.25
N ALA A 19 5.46 12.18 4.26
CA ALA A 19 4.30 11.45 3.76
C ALA A 19 4.50 11.11 2.28
N THR A 20 4.46 9.83 1.93
CA THR A 20 4.82 9.34 0.60
C THR A 20 3.80 8.33 0.07
N PRO A 21 3.64 8.24 -1.26
CA PRO A 21 2.75 7.27 -1.87
C PRO A 21 3.32 5.86 -1.82
N ILE A 22 2.41 4.90 -1.89
CA ILE A 22 2.73 3.51 -2.21
C ILE A 22 2.97 3.38 -3.71
N ILE A 23 4.11 2.82 -4.09
CA ILE A 23 4.60 2.78 -5.49
C ILE A 23 4.65 1.36 -6.09
N SER A 24 4.36 0.33 -5.28
CA SER A 24 4.23 -1.07 -5.73
C SER A 24 2.90 -1.64 -5.26
N GLY A 25 2.44 -2.70 -5.92
CA GLY A 25 1.18 -3.37 -5.59
C GLY A 25 1.08 -4.77 -6.17
N ALA A 26 -0.13 -5.31 -6.12
CA ALA A 26 -0.51 -6.54 -6.81
C ALA A 26 -0.37 -6.40 -8.33
N THR A 27 -0.28 -7.54 -9.03
CA THR A 27 -0.11 -7.60 -10.49
C THR A 27 -1.43 -7.59 -11.26
N SER A 28 -2.52 -8.05 -10.64
CA SER A 28 -3.82 -8.23 -11.30
C SER A 28 -5.00 -7.68 -10.52
N ALA A 29 -4.97 -7.75 -9.19
CA ALA A 29 -6.07 -7.32 -8.33
C ALA A 29 -6.09 -5.80 -8.12
N LYS A 30 -7.25 -5.17 -8.35
CA LYS A 30 -7.44 -3.73 -8.25
C LYS A 30 -8.58 -3.35 -7.30
N ALA A 31 -8.43 -2.23 -6.62
CA ALA A 31 -9.49 -1.47 -5.95
C ALA A 31 -9.59 -0.09 -6.59
N ASP A 32 -10.79 0.33 -6.98
CA ASP A 32 -11.05 1.63 -7.61
C ASP A 32 -10.10 1.95 -8.79
N GLY A 33 -9.73 0.93 -9.58
CA GLY A 33 -8.83 1.06 -10.73
C GLY A 33 -7.32 1.03 -10.42
N ALA A 34 -6.92 1.19 -9.16
CA ALA A 34 -5.53 1.07 -8.71
C ALA A 34 -5.23 -0.32 -8.15
N TYR A 35 -3.99 -0.80 -8.27
CA TYR A 35 -3.61 -2.13 -7.75
C TYR A 35 -3.58 -2.13 -6.22
N PHE A 36 -4.03 -3.22 -5.59
CA PHE A 36 -3.96 -3.36 -4.13
C PHE A 36 -2.52 -3.30 -3.62
N ALA A 37 -2.31 -2.63 -2.50
CA ALA A 37 -1.08 -2.73 -1.73
C ALA A 37 -1.11 -3.97 -0.84
N ARG A 38 0.03 -4.64 -0.72
CA ARG A 38 0.23 -5.84 0.10
C ARG A 38 1.41 -5.61 1.04
N THR A 39 1.50 -6.43 2.09
CA THR A 39 2.69 -6.44 2.94
C THR A 39 3.94 -6.67 2.09
N GLY A 40 4.94 -5.80 2.25
CA GLY A 40 6.19 -5.82 1.49
C GLY A 40 6.21 -4.96 0.23
N ASP A 41 5.08 -4.39 -0.21
CA ASP A 41 5.07 -3.44 -1.33
C ASP A 41 5.80 -2.14 -0.94
N ALA A 42 6.62 -1.63 -1.87
CA ALA A 42 7.47 -0.47 -1.63
C ALA A 42 6.68 0.85 -1.48
N VAL A 43 7.20 1.74 -0.63
CA VAL A 43 6.86 3.17 -0.58
C VAL A 43 8.03 4.03 -1.06
N ASP A 44 7.74 5.25 -1.49
CA ASP A 44 8.72 6.13 -2.15
C ASP A 44 9.97 6.44 -1.28
N CYS A 45 9.86 6.42 0.04
CA CYS A 45 11.00 6.65 0.95
C CYS A 45 11.80 5.39 1.32
N SER A 46 11.85 4.37 0.44
CA SER A 46 12.53 3.09 0.66
C SER A 46 11.97 2.25 1.83
N GLY A 47 10.77 2.56 2.31
CA GLY A 47 10.03 1.74 3.25
C GLY A 47 9.20 0.66 2.57
N VAL A 48 8.45 -0.09 3.37
CA VAL A 48 7.49 -1.08 2.87
C VAL A 48 6.14 -0.96 3.59
N VAL A 49 5.08 -1.34 2.90
CA VAL A 49 3.74 -1.50 3.47
C VAL A 49 3.74 -2.69 4.43
N ILE A 50 3.12 -2.52 5.60
CA ILE A 50 2.88 -3.60 6.57
C ILE A 50 1.38 -3.69 6.85
N GLY A 51 0.75 -4.80 6.41
CA GLY A 51 -0.65 -5.11 6.69
C GLY A 51 -0.81 -6.01 7.92
N GLY A 52 -1.85 -5.76 8.71
CA GLY A 52 -2.17 -6.54 9.93
C GLY A 52 -3.27 -7.59 9.74
N GLY A 53 -3.78 -7.77 8.52
CA GLY A 53 -4.87 -8.70 8.22
C GLY A 53 -4.69 -9.38 6.87
N SER A 54 -5.45 -10.45 6.65
CA SER A 54 -5.47 -11.20 5.40
C SER A 54 -6.80 -11.01 4.69
N VAL A 55 -6.75 -10.91 3.38
CA VAL A 55 -7.93 -10.86 2.51
C VAL A 55 -7.73 -11.88 1.39
N ASN A 56 -8.79 -12.60 1.04
CA ASN A 56 -8.80 -13.49 -0.11
C ASN A 56 -9.43 -12.76 -1.29
N ILE A 57 -8.73 -12.74 -2.43
CA ILE A 57 -9.16 -12.07 -3.65
C ILE A 57 -9.35 -13.17 -4.70
N GLY A 58 -10.59 -13.34 -5.18
CA GLY A 58 -10.99 -14.36 -6.15
C GLY A 58 -10.89 -13.89 -7.58
#